data_AF-A0A521Q5U6-F1
#
_entry.id   AF-A0A521Q5U6-F1
#
_cell.length_a   1.000
_cell.length_b   1.000
_cell.length_c   1.000
_cell.angle_alpha   90.00
_cell.angle_beta   90.00
_cell.angle_gamma   90.00
#
_symmetry.space_group_name_H-M   'P 1'
#
loop_
_entity.id
_entity.type
_entity.pdbx_description
1 polymer ?
#
loop_
_entity_poly.entity_id
_entity_poly.type
_entity_poly.pdbx_seq_one_letter_code
_entity_poly.pdbx_strand_id
1 'polypeptide(L)'
;MIPRRFTNNDSHLTPHALRLTPHGFTLIEIIVILAVISILVAILTPTVLKYLVEARSDRAQSDAANISAMINDLIKDTGQFPGAHLGTGKTFLCSGTGTIAGGSFGGTTTNCENLENHLVTNSPGGSPYPSTGKFSWKGPYITNLSEDPWGNAYEINASTLVGGNTSVTWVISAGPNGTFDTSPTATTISGDDIGVRIK
;
A
#
# COMPACT_ATOMS: atom_id res chain seq x y z
N MET A 1 5.85 -16.48 -96.83
CA MET A 1 5.04 -15.27 -97.04
C MET A 1 5.29 -14.31 -95.88
N ILE A 2 5.86 -13.14 -96.15
CA ILE A 2 5.96 -11.94 -95.28
C ILE A 2 4.73 -11.05 -95.64
N PRO A 3 4.21 -10.06 -94.86
CA PRO A 3 4.66 -9.39 -93.62
C PRO A 3 3.66 -9.65 -92.44
N ARG A 4 3.45 -8.89 -91.34
CA ARG A 4 3.72 -7.48 -90.95
C ARG A 4 4.12 -7.28 -89.47
N ARG A 5 4.78 -6.13 -89.25
CA ARG A 5 5.12 -5.44 -88.00
C ARG A 5 3.88 -4.76 -87.40
N PHE A 6 3.70 -4.84 -86.07
CA PHE A 6 2.96 -3.85 -85.29
C PHE A 6 3.79 -3.44 -84.07
N THR A 7 4.07 -2.15 -83.96
CA THR A 7 4.69 -1.52 -82.80
C THR A 7 3.58 -0.78 -82.05
N ASN A 8 3.25 -1.21 -80.84
CA ASN A 8 2.46 -0.38 -79.93
C ASN A 8 3.33 0.13 -78.79
N ASN A 9 3.12 1.39 -78.47
CA ASN A 9 3.95 2.23 -77.62
C ASN A 9 3.09 2.64 -76.42
N ASP A 10 3.10 1.82 -75.38
CA ASP A 10 2.33 2.09 -74.17
C ASP A 10 3.16 2.95 -73.23
N SER A 11 2.93 4.26 -73.29
CA SER A 11 3.59 5.27 -72.47
C SER A 11 3.18 5.12 -71.00
N HIS A 12 3.96 4.34 -70.26
CA HIS A 12 3.80 4.07 -68.84
C HIS A 12 4.00 5.34 -67.99
N LEU A 13 2.89 6.03 -67.68
CA LEU A 13 2.87 7.19 -66.79
C LEU A 13 3.01 6.75 -65.33
N THR A 14 4.24 6.68 -64.83
CA THR A 14 4.48 6.43 -63.40
C THR A 14 4.05 7.64 -62.55
N PRO A 15 3.28 7.43 -61.47
CA PRO A 15 3.00 8.51 -60.53
C PRO A 15 4.33 8.93 -59.88
N HIS A 16 4.67 10.21 -60.00
CA HIS A 16 5.79 10.79 -59.28
C HIS A 16 5.41 10.90 -57.80
N ALA A 17 5.72 9.85 -57.04
CA ALA A 17 5.62 9.88 -55.59
C ALA A 17 6.55 11.00 -55.06
N LEU A 18 5.95 12.05 -54.50
CA LEU A 18 6.66 13.14 -53.83
C LEU A 18 7.41 12.57 -52.62
N ARG A 19 8.67 12.21 -52.86
CA ARG A 19 9.57 11.66 -51.86
C ARG A 19 10.01 12.78 -50.93
N LEU A 20 9.23 12.99 -49.87
CA LEU A 20 9.65 13.77 -48.71
C LEU A 20 11.00 13.21 -48.22
N THR A 21 12.08 13.96 -48.45
CA THR A 21 13.39 13.62 -47.92
C THR A 21 13.32 13.65 -46.40
N PRO A 22 13.70 12.56 -45.69
CA PRO A 22 13.81 12.61 -44.25
C PRO A 22 14.92 13.60 -43.89
N HIS A 23 14.56 14.72 -43.29
CA HIS A 23 15.54 15.63 -42.71
C HIS A 23 16.13 14.97 -41.46
N GLY A 24 17.44 14.75 -41.46
CA GLY A 24 18.13 14.15 -40.32
C GLY A 24 18.21 15.14 -39.15
N PHE A 25 17.89 14.68 -37.94
CA PHE A 25 18.06 15.46 -36.72
C PHE A 25 19.50 15.93 -36.56
N THR A 26 19.69 17.18 -36.18
CA THR A 26 21.03 17.72 -35.94
C THR A 26 21.49 17.44 -34.51
N LEU A 27 22.80 17.25 -34.32
CA LEU A 27 23.38 17.01 -32.99
C LEU A 27 23.16 18.21 -32.03
N ILE A 28 23.13 19.43 -32.57
CA ILE A 28 22.86 20.65 -31.78
C ILE A 28 21.41 20.71 -31.28
N GLU A 29 20.45 20.25 -32.07
CA GLU A 29 19.02 20.26 -31.72
C GLU A 29 18.73 19.34 -30.54
N ILE A 30 19.31 18.13 -30.54
CA ILE A 30 19.21 17.20 -29.40
C ILE A 30 19.91 17.77 -28.14
N ILE A 31 21.07 18.43 -28.28
CA ILE A 31 21.76 19.05 -27.13
C ILE A 31 20.91 20.15 -26.49
N VAL A 32 20.31 21.04 -27.27
CA VAL A 32 19.45 22.12 -26.73
C VAL A 32 18.20 21.55 -26.04
N ILE A 33 17.58 20.54 -26.63
CA ILE A 33 16.41 19.86 -26.03
C ILE A 33 16.78 19.22 -24.68
N LEU A 34 17.89 18.48 -24.60
CA LEU A 34 18.33 17.86 -23.34
C LEU A 34 18.75 18.90 -22.29
N ALA A 35 19.34 20.03 -22.70
CA ALA A 35 19.65 21.14 -21.80
C ALA A 35 18.37 21.72 -21.15
N VAL A 36 17.31 21.95 -21.93
CA VAL A 36 16.04 22.46 -21.38
C VAL A 36 15.34 21.41 -20.51
N ILE A 37 15.28 20.15 -20.94
CA ILE A 37 14.66 19.06 -20.18
C ILE A 37 15.35 18.87 -18.82
N SER A 38 16.69 18.87 -18.78
CA SER A 38 17.43 18.70 -17.52
C SER A 38 17.17 19.84 -16.52
N ILE A 39 17.07 21.09 -16.98
CA ILE A 39 16.69 22.23 -16.13
C ILE A 39 15.27 22.05 -15.56
N LEU A 40 14.30 21.65 -16.38
CA LEU A 40 12.93 21.40 -15.94
C LEU A 40 12.86 20.25 -14.92
N VAL A 41 13.53 19.13 -15.18
CA VAL A 41 13.58 17.98 -14.27
C VAL A 41 14.23 18.36 -12.93
N ALA A 42 15.32 19.12 -12.95
CA ALA A 42 15.99 19.56 -11.72
C ALA A 42 15.07 20.38 -10.80
N ILE A 43 14.22 21.25 -11.37
CA ILE A 43 13.28 22.07 -10.61
C ILE A 43 12.07 21.25 -10.12
N LEU A 44 11.55 20.34 -10.95
CA LEU A 44 10.32 19.59 -10.65
C LEU A 44 10.52 18.40 -9.70
N THR A 45 11.68 17.74 -9.76
CA THR A 45 11.97 16.52 -8.99
C THR A 45 11.71 16.64 -7.47
N PRO A 46 12.24 17.63 -6.72
CA PRO A 46 12.01 17.71 -5.27
C PRO A 46 10.54 17.88 -4.91
N THR A 47 9.78 18.62 -5.73
CA THR A 47 8.35 18.84 -5.55
C THR A 47 7.55 17.55 -5.75
N VAL A 48 7.84 16.78 -6.81
CA VAL A 48 7.19 15.48 -7.06
C VAL A 48 7.50 14.49 -5.94
N LEU A 49 8.75 14.43 -5.47
CA LEU A 49 9.13 13.55 -4.35
C LEU A 49 8.35 13.89 -3.07
N LYS A 50 8.16 15.18 -2.74
CA LYS A 50 7.33 15.59 -1.60
C LYS A 50 5.90 15.06 -1.74
N TYR A 51 5.24 15.30 -2.88
CA TYR A 51 3.87 14.83 -3.10
C TYR A 51 3.72 13.31 -3.02
N LEU A 52 4.75 12.55 -3.43
CA LEU A 52 4.75 11.10 -3.29
C LEU A 52 4.84 10.64 -1.82
N VAL A 53 5.62 11.34 -0.98
CA VAL A 53 5.69 11.03 0.47
C VAL A 53 4.37 11.40 1.16
N GLU A 54 3.80 12.56 0.84
CA GLU A 54 2.52 13.04 1.37
C GLU A 54 1.37 12.09 1.00
N ALA A 55 1.27 11.68 -0.28
CA ALA A 55 0.26 10.71 -0.73
C ALA A 55 0.43 9.30 -0.12
N ARG A 56 1.65 8.89 0.23
CA ARG A 56 1.88 7.67 1.03
C ARG A 56 1.39 7.84 2.46
N SER A 57 1.69 8.97 3.10
CA SER A 57 1.19 9.28 4.44
C SER A 57 -0.34 9.28 4.50
N ASP A 58 -1.01 9.93 3.55
CA ASP A 58 -2.47 9.98 3.46
C ASP A 58 -3.07 8.58 3.27
N ARG A 59 -2.45 7.75 2.42
CA ARG A 59 -2.85 6.36 2.25
C ARG A 59 -2.69 5.58 3.56
N ALA A 60 -1.55 5.68 4.22
CA ALA A 60 -1.30 4.97 5.48
C ALA A 60 -2.30 5.38 6.57
N GLN A 61 -2.65 6.66 6.63
CA GLN A 61 -3.64 7.21 7.54
C GLN A 61 -5.06 6.67 7.24
N SER A 62 -5.43 6.56 5.97
CA SER A 62 -6.70 5.99 5.50
C SER A 62 -6.80 4.48 5.76
N ASP A 63 -5.73 3.73 5.47
CA ASP A 63 -5.66 2.29 5.68
C ASP A 63 -5.75 1.97 7.19
N ALA A 64 -5.01 2.68 8.05
CA ALA A 64 -5.11 2.58 9.51
C ALA A 64 -6.52 2.95 10.03
N ALA A 65 -7.18 3.97 9.46
CA ALA A 65 -8.55 4.32 9.80
C ALA A 65 -9.54 3.20 9.45
N ASN A 66 -9.41 2.62 8.26
CA ASN A 66 -10.24 1.51 7.81
C ASN A 66 -10.08 0.27 8.71
N ILE A 67 -8.84 -0.12 9.02
CA ILE A 67 -8.54 -1.21 9.97
C ILE A 67 -9.20 -0.94 11.33
N SER A 68 -9.09 0.29 11.86
CA SER A 68 -9.72 0.66 13.14
C SER A 68 -11.24 0.53 13.10
N ALA A 69 -11.89 0.85 11.97
CA ALA A 69 -13.33 0.69 11.78
C ALA A 69 -13.74 -0.79 11.76
N MET A 70 -12.99 -1.64 11.04
CA MET A 70 -13.30 -3.08 10.95
C MET A 70 -13.09 -3.81 12.28
N ILE A 71 -12.07 -3.42 13.05
CA ILE A 71 -11.90 -3.89 14.44
C ILE A 71 -13.09 -3.44 15.31
N ASN A 72 -13.55 -2.19 15.17
CA ASN A 72 -14.72 -1.71 15.90
C ASN A 72 -16.01 -2.46 15.52
N ASP A 73 -16.19 -2.86 14.26
CA ASP A 73 -17.36 -3.65 13.84
C ASP A 73 -17.32 -5.07 14.40
N LEU A 74 -16.15 -5.72 14.42
CA LEU A 74 -15.94 -6.99 15.14
C LEU A 74 -16.27 -6.87 16.64
N ILE A 75 -15.87 -5.77 17.30
CA ILE A 75 -16.19 -5.53 18.72
C ILE A 75 -17.69 -5.32 18.92
N LYS A 76 -18.37 -4.56 18.04
CA LYS A 76 -19.82 -4.36 18.11
C LYS A 76 -20.60 -5.67 17.98
N ASP A 77 -20.11 -6.58 17.13
CA ASP A 77 -20.76 -7.85 16.87
C ASP A 77 -20.50 -8.90 17.95
N THR A 78 -19.26 -9.07 18.39
CA THR A 78 -18.88 -10.13 19.34
C THR A 78 -18.86 -9.67 20.80
N GLY A 79 -18.75 -8.37 21.04
CA GLY A 79 -18.40 -7.79 22.35
C GLY A 79 -16.94 -8.01 22.75
N GLN A 80 -16.09 -8.51 21.85
CA GLN A 80 -14.73 -8.97 22.15
C GLN A 80 -13.69 -8.27 21.27
N PHE A 81 -12.63 -7.77 21.90
CA PHE A 81 -11.48 -7.18 21.21
C PHE A 81 -10.51 -8.28 20.72
N PRO A 82 -9.91 -8.17 19.52
CA PRO A 82 -8.87 -9.08 19.01
C PRO A 82 -7.82 -9.56 20.02
N GLY A 83 -7.32 -8.66 20.87
CA GLY A 83 -6.35 -8.98 21.91
C GLY A 83 -6.80 -10.00 22.97
N ALA A 84 -8.09 -10.28 23.12
CA ALA A 84 -8.58 -11.32 24.01
C ALA A 84 -8.49 -12.74 23.43
N HIS A 85 -8.16 -12.87 22.13
CA HIS A 85 -8.13 -14.12 21.38
C HIS A 85 -6.75 -14.43 20.78
N LEU A 86 -5.70 -13.81 21.30
CA LEU A 86 -4.32 -14.05 20.87
C LEU A 86 -3.87 -15.49 21.19
N GLY A 87 -3.07 -16.07 20.29
CA GLY A 87 -2.37 -17.33 20.56
C GLY A 87 -1.26 -17.19 21.59
N THR A 88 -0.81 -18.34 22.11
CA THR A 88 0.28 -18.39 23.11
C THR A 88 1.56 -17.74 22.60
N GLY A 89 2.11 -16.78 23.37
CA GLY A 89 3.34 -16.06 23.02
C GLY A 89 3.16 -14.88 22.07
N LYS A 90 1.92 -14.61 21.62
CA LYS A 90 1.59 -13.43 20.82
C LYS A 90 1.31 -12.22 21.73
N THR A 91 1.78 -11.04 21.33
CA THR A 91 1.73 -9.81 22.14
C THR A 91 1.08 -8.62 21.43
N PHE A 92 1.08 -8.65 20.10
CA PHE A 92 0.46 -7.66 19.21
C PHE A 92 -0.18 -8.34 18.00
N LEU A 93 -1.06 -7.61 17.30
CA LEU A 93 -1.59 -8.04 16.00
C LEU A 93 -0.86 -7.30 14.89
N CYS A 94 -0.68 -7.93 13.75
CA CYS A 94 -0.15 -7.27 12.56
C CYS A 94 -0.88 -7.66 11.27
N SER A 95 -0.74 -6.85 10.22
CA SER A 95 -1.16 -7.23 8.86
C SER A 95 -0.25 -8.32 8.29
N GLY A 96 -0.82 -9.47 7.91
CA GLY A 96 -0.05 -10.68 7.59
C GLY A 96 0.89 -10.64 6.37
N THR A 97 0.86 -9.60 5.55
CA THR A 97 1.64 -9.50 4.30
C THR A 97 2.92 -8.66 4.40
N GLY A 98 3.00 -7.73 5.36
CA GLY A 98 4.11 -6.76 5.46
C GLY A 98 5.26 -7.18 6.38
N THR A 99 6.38 -6.47 6.29
CA THR A 99 7.55 -6.68 7.15
C THR A 99 7.32 -6.12 8.57
N ILE A 100 7.71 -6.86 9.61
CA ILE A 100 7.71 -6.32 10.99
C ILE A 100 8.88 -5.34 11.13
N ALA A 101 8.53 -4.07 11.30
CA ALA A 101 9.46 -2.96 11.39
C ALA A 101 10.30 -2.97 12.68
N GLY A 102 11.36 -2.15 12.71
CA GLY A 102 12.08 -1.87 13.96
C GLY A 102 11.15 -1.24 15.01
N GLY A 103 11.45 -1.37 16.30
CA GLY A 103 10.63 -0.75 17.36
C GLY A 103 9.25 -1.39 17.61
N SER A 104 8.92 -2.47 16.90
CA SER A 104 7.66 -3.25 16.98
C SER A 104 7.11 -3.43 18.40
N PHE A 105 5.78 -3.43 18.52
CA PHE A 105 4.99 -3.39 19.75
C PHE A 105 5.05 -4.70 20.57
N GLY A 106 6.23 -5.04 21.05
CA GLY A 106 6.48 -6.15 21.96
C GLY A 106 7.03 -7.41 21.31
N GLY A 107 7.78 -7.31 20.21
CA GLY A 107 8.64 -8.43 19.78
C GLY A 107 9.06 -8.44 18.32
N THR A 108 8.90 -9.60 17.70
CA THR A 108 9.28 -9.92 16.31
C THR A 108 8.11 -10.58 15.58
N THR A 109 8.31 -11.02 14.33
CA THR A 109 7.36 -11.88 13.58
C THR A 109 6.80 -13.06 14.39
N THR A 110 7.59 -13.64 15.31
CA THR A 110 7.14 -14.72 16.20
C THR A 110 6.01 -14.28 17.13
N ASN A 111 5.99 -13.00 17.52
CA ASN A 111 5.05 -12.42 18.49
C ASN A 111 3.83 -11.74 17.85
N CYS A 112 3.82 -11.53 16.53
CA CYS A 112 2.63 -11.09 15.81
C CYS A 112 1.58 -12.22 15.67
N GLU A 113 0.33 -11.91 15.97
CA GLU A 113 -0.87 -12.61 15.51
C GLU A 113 -1.41 -11.95 14.22
N ASN A 114 -1.68 -12.70 13.15
CA ASN A 114 -2.20 -12.08 11.92
C ASN A 114 -3.63 -11.57 12.16
N LEU A 115 -3.86 -10.27 11.97
CA LEU A 115 -5.17 -9.64 12.15
C LEU A 115 -6.25 -10.25 11.23
N GLU A 116 -5.87 -10.77 10.06
CA GLU A 116 -6.80 -11.44 9.14
C GLU A 116 -7.45 -12.70 9.75
N ASN A 117 -6.76 -13.36 10.68
CA ASN A 117 -7.33 -14.48 11.43
C ASN A 117 -8.58 -14.06 12.23
N HIS A 118 -8.62 -12.81 12.71
CA HIS A 118 -9.75 -12.25 13.44
C HIS A 118 -10.78 -11.60 12.51
N LEU A 119 -10.32 -10.86 11.50
CA LEU A 119 -11.19 -10.04 10.65
C LEU A 119 -11.71 -10.75 9.39
N VAL A 120 -11.08 -11.83 8.92
CA VAL A 120 -11.40 -12.48 7.63
C VAL A 120 -11.88 -13.92 7.82
N THR A 121 -11.19 -14.71 8.65
CA THR A 121 -11.39 -16.19 8.68
C THR A 121 -12.03 -16.75 9.95
N ASN A 122 -12.18 -15.97 11.03
CA ASN A 122 -12.56 -16.45 12.37
C ASN A 122 -11.70 -17.63 12.87
N SER A 123 -10.39 -17.56 12.65
CA SER A 123 -9.42 -18.57 13.07
C SER A 123 -8.23 -17.94 13.84
N PRO A 124 -8.48 -17.13 14.89
CA PRO A 124 -7.41 -16.54 15.71
C PRO A 124 -6.56 -17.63 16.39
N GLY A 125 -5.33 -17.31 16.78
CA GLY A 125 -4.43 -18.25 17.45
C GLY A 125 -4.91 -18.73 18.84
N GLY A 126 -5.84 -18.00 19.47
CA GLY A 126 -6.60 -18.43 20.64
C GLY A 126 -7.89 -19.16 20.27
N SER A 127 -8.92 -19.04 21.11
CA SER A 127 -10.26 -19.57 20.77
C SER A 127 -10.94 -18.71 19.69
N PRO A 128 -11.68 -19.29 18.73
CA PRO A 128 -12.45 -18.51 17.77
C PRO A 128 -13.60 -17.75 18.45
N TYR A 129 -14.09 -16.72 17.77
CA TYR A 129 -15.29 -15.99 18.21
C TYR A 129 -16.55 -16.87 18.04
N PRO A 130 -17.60 -16.67 18.85
CA PRO A 130 -18.85 -17.43 18.72
C PRO A 130 -19.40 -17.37 17.29
N SER A 131 -19.78 -18.52 16.73
CA SER A 131 -20.36 -18.62 15.39
C SER A 131 -21.89 -18.55 15.37
N THR A 132 -22.53 -18.53 16.54
CA THR A 132 -24.00 -18.51 16.69
C THR A 132 -24.44 -17.64 17.87
N GLY A 133 -25.69 -17.18 17.83
CA GLY A 133 -26.28 -16.34 18.88
C GLY A 133 -26.17 -14.83 18.58
N LYS A 134 -26.60 -14.00 19.55
CA LYS A 134 -26.66 -12.54 19.38
C LYS A 134 -25.28 -11.90 19.19
N PHE A 135 -24.27 -12.44 19.86
CA PHE A 135 -22.90 -11.94 19.86
C PHE A 135 -21.96 -12.82 19.01
N SER A 136 -22.47 -13.30 17.87
CA SER A 136 -21.67 -14.08 16.92
C SER A 136 -20.82 -13.18 16.03
N TRP A 137 -19.67 -13.68 15.61
CA TRP A 137 -18.91 -13.15 14.48
C TRP A 137 -19.76 -13.20 13.19
N LYS A 138 -19.88 -12.09 12.46
CA LYS A 138 -20.87 -11.96 11.36
C LYS A 138 -20.31 -11.97 9.95
N GLY A 139 -18.99 -12.07 9.78
CA GLY A 139 -18.39 -12.33 8.48
C GLY A 139 -16.94 -11.86 8.40
N PRO A 140 -16.33 -12.00 7.21
CA PRO A 140 -15.17 -11.20 6.86
C PRO A 140 -15.55 -9.72 6.93
N TYR A 141 -14.99 -8.99 7.89
CA TYR A 141 -15.14 -7.53 8.01
C TYR A 141 -14.30 -6.83 6.94
N ILE A 142 -13.19 -7.43 6.53
CA ILE A 142 -12.34 -6.98 5.42
C ILE A 142 -12.08 -8.15 4.46
N THR A 143 -11.75 -7.86 3.19
CA THR A 143 -11.48 -8.88 2.17
C THR A 143 -10.01 -9.27 2.06
N ASN A 144 -9.09 -8.33 2.30
CA ASN A 144 -7.64 -8.51 2.31
C ASN A 144 -7.02 -7.34 3.09
N LEU A 145 -5.92 -7.58 3.80
CA LEU A 145 -5.20 -6.55 4.54
C LEU A 145 -3.82 -6.29 3.92
N SER A 146 -3.69 -5.13 3.26
CA SER A 146 -2.43 -4.66 2.68
C SER A 146 -1.40 -4.30 3.74
N GLU A 147 -0.12 -4.48 3.39
CA GLU A 147 1.01 -3.77 3.98
C GLU A 147 0.90 -2.24 3.81
N ASP A 148 1.70 -1.51 4.58
CA ASP A 148 1.82 -0.05 4.51
C ASP A 148 2.51 0.40 3.19
N PRO A 149 2.46 1.70 2.84
CA PRO A 149 3.06 2.21 1.60
C PRO A 149 4.60 2.18 1.52
N TRP A 150 5.27 1.61 2.51
CA TRP A 150 6.72 1.39 2.58
C TRP A 150 7.09 -0.10 2.69
N GLY A 151 6.11 -1.01 2.76
CA GLY A 151 6.30 -2.46 2.80
C GLY A 151 6.35 -3.07 4.21
N ASN A 152 5.98 -2.30 5.24
CA ASN A 152 5.89 -2.79 6.61
C ASN A 152 4.47 -3.24 6.94
N ALA A 153 4.33 -4.07 7.96
CA ALA A 153 3.04 -4.42 8.51
C ALA A 153 2.48 -3.27 9.35
N TYR A 154 1.16 -3.04 9.26
CA TYR A 154 0.45 -2.31 10.30
C TYR A 154 0.48 -3.12 11.59
N GLU A 155 0.70 -2.46 12.72
CA GLU A 155 0.68 -3.07 14.06
C GLU A 155 -0.46 -2.53 14.93
N ILE A 156 -0.94 -3.37 15.84
CA ILE A 156 -1.96 -3.05 16.83
C ILE A 156 -1.51 -3.59 18.18
N ASN A 157 -1.35 -2.71 19.18
CA ASN A 157 -1.01 -3.08 20.56
C ASN A 157 -2.19 -3.81 21.21
N ALA A 158 -2.20 -5.13 21.02
CA ALA A 158 -3.35 -5.97 21.33
C ALA A 158 -3.55 -6.19 22.84
N SER A 159 -2.47 -6.12 23.63
CA SER A 159 -2.47 -6.43 25.07
C SER A 159 -2.95 -5.29 25.98
N THR A 160 -3.07 -4.05 25.49
CA THR A 160 -3.38 -2.89 26.35
C THR A 160 -4.84 -2.81 26.81
N LEU A 161 -5.78 -3.47 26.13
CA LEU A 161 -7.21 -3.49 26.51
C LEU A 161 -7.58 -4.65 27.43
N VAL A 162 -6.67 -5.62 27.64
CA VAL A 162 -6.95 -6.84 28.41
C VAL A 162 -6.34 -6.68 29.82
N GLY A 163 -7.18 -6.38 30.82
CA GLY A 163 -6.77 -6.32 32.23
C GLY A 163 -6.78 -4.94 32.91
N GLY A 164 -7.54 -3.97 32.40
CA GLY A 164 -7.80 -2.70 33.11
C GLY A 164 -6.73 -1.62 32.98
N ASN A 165 -5.82 -1.77 32.02
CA ASN A 165 -4.88 -0.72 31.64
C ASN A 165 -5.63 0.41 30.88
N THR A 166 -5.29 1.67 31.16
CA THR A 166 -5.86 2.87 30.52
C THR A 166 -5.15 3.28 29.22
N SER A 167 -4.11 2.54 28.84
CA SER A 167 -3.33 2.76 27.61
C SER A 167 -4.22 2.69 26.38
N VAL A 168 -3.97 3.60 25.44
CA VAL A 168 -4.74 3.68 24.20
C VAL A 168 -4.34 2.57 23.25
N THR A 169 -5.27 2.08 22.44
CA THR A 169 -4.95 1.13 21.36
C THR A 169 -4.81 1.87 20.04
N TRP A 170 -3.65 1.70 19.40
CA TRP A 170 -3.32 2.22 18.09
C TRP A 170 -3.50 1.14 17.03
N VAL A 171 -3.95 1.53 15.84
CA VAL A 171 -3.50 0.91 14.59
C VAL A 171 -2.43 1.84 14.04
N ILE A 172 -1.23 1.33 13.75
CA ILE A 172 -0.07 2.17 13.42
C ILE A 172 0.76 1.56 12.27
N SER A 173 1.37 2.42 11.46
CA SER A 173 2.37 2.08 10.44
C SER A 173 3.69 2.75 10.82
N ALA A 174 4.81 2.04 10.61
CA ALA A 174 6.16 2.49 10.97
C ALA A 174 6.70 3.62 10.08
N GLY A 175 5.93 4.06 9.08
CA GLY A 175 6.23 5.25 8.30
C GLY A 175 7.45 5.13 7.37
N PRO A 176 7.90 6.27 6.81
CA PRO A 176 9.04 6.35 5.91
C PRO A 176 10.35 5.73 6.40
N ASN A 177 10.63 5.75 7.70
CA ASN A 177 11.88 5.25 8.28
C ASN A 177 11.89 3.71 8.50
N GLY A 178 10.73 3.04 8.49
CA GLY A 178 10.59 1.60 8.78
C GLY A 178 10.90 1.20 10.23
N THR A 179 10.67 2.08 11.19
CA THR A 179 10.94 1.92 12.63
C THR A 179 9.90 2.67 13.47
N PHE A 180 9.15 1.92 14.29
CA PHE A 180 8.22 2.51 15.25
C PHE A 180 8.92 3.33 16.33
N ASP A 181 8.63 4.63 16.37
CA ASP A 181 9.08 5.58 17.39
C ASP A 181 8.08 5.73 18.54
N THR A 182 6.82 5.37 18.31
CA THR A 182 5.70 5.46 19.26
C THR A 182 5.76 4.31 20.26
N SER A 183 5.80 4.61 21.56
CA SER A 183 5.71 3.57 22.59
C SER A 183 4.33 2.88 22.58
N PRO A 184 4.21 1.56 22.84
CA PRO A 184 2.93 0.85 22.96
C PRO A 184 1.98 1.39 24.04
N THR A 185 2.45 2.25 24.94
CA THR A 185 1.66 2.94 25.98
C THR A 185 1.50 4.44 25.74
N ALA A 186 2.07 4.99 24.66
CA ALA A 186 2.00 6.42 24.36
C ALA A 186 0.56 6.84 24.02
N THR A 187 0.14 7.98 24.57
CA THR A 187 -1.18 8.59 24.30
C THR A 187 -1.19 9.47 23.04
N THR A 188 -0.03 9.67 22.44
CA THR A 188 0.21 10.42 21.19
C THR A 188 1.21 9.67 20.31
N ILE A 189 1.10 9.86 19.00
CA ILE A 189 2.07 9.38 18.01
C ILE A 189 3.41 10.13 18.18
N SER A 190 4.52 9.47 17.86
CA SER A 190 5.89 9.99 17.88
C SER A 190 6.58 9.74 16.54
N GLY A 191 7.63 10.50 16.22
CA GLY A 191 8.42 10.30 15.00
C GLY A 191 7.66 10.57 13.70
N ASP A 192 7.92 9.74 12.68
CA ASP A 192 7.20 9.68 11.41
C ASP A 192 6.18 8.53 11.32
N ASP A 193 5.86 7.90 12.46
CA ASP A 193 4.76 6.95 12.57
C ASP A 193 3.42 7.58 12.17
N ILE A 194 2.53 6.77 11.60
CA ILE A 194 1.19 7.18 11.17
C ILE A 194 0.18 6.19 11.73
N GLY A 195 -0.87 6.67 12.40
CA GLY A 195 -1.81 5.79 13.07
C GLY A 195 -3.15 6.39 13.44
N VAL A 196 -4.06 5.51 13.87
CA VAL A 196 -5.40 5.84 14.36
C VAL A 196 -5.63 5.16 15.69
N ARG A 197 -6.13 5.91 16.67
CA ARG A 197 -6.57 5.34 17.94
C ARG A 197 -7.94 4.67 17.79
N ILE A 198 -8.03 3.41 18.21
CA ILE A 198 -9.29 2.68 18.40
C ILE A 198 -10.04 3.27 19.61
N LYS A 199 -11.37 3.40 19.51
CA LYS A 199 -12.24 4.12 20.47
C LYS A 199 -13.36 3.22 20.98
#